data_AF-A0A2N2IVV1-F1
#
_entry.id   AF-A0A2N2IVV1-F1
#
_cell.length_a   1.000
_cell.length_b   1.000
_cell.length_c   1.000
_cell.angle_alpha   90.00
_cell.angle_beta   90.00
_cell.angle_gamma   90.00
#
_symmetry.space_group_name_H-M   'P 1'
#
loop_
_entity.id
_entity.type
_entity.pdbx_description
1 polymer ?
#
loop_
_entity_poly.entity_id
_entity_poly.type
_entity_poly.pdbx_seq_one_letter_code
_entity_poly.pdbx_strand_id
1 'polypeptide(L)'
;MYPGTCRHAPRDRVFRRPPAMRLLVPEGTKVRFTDAVFGEHETDLATEIGDFVLRRGDGVFAYQLAVVVDDLAQGITQVVRGADLISSTARQVFLAARLGAKAPSFAHAPLLVGSGGEKLAKRARGIPVRDHRSVGIDPRRLVARLARALGLADDGEERLAPSDLVARFSWDRVAKGPIEVDPSWNLTSSLG
;
A
#
# COMPACT_ATOMS: atom_id res chain seq x y z
N MET A 1 13.13 -12.90 8.15
CA MET A 1 12.99 -12.52 9.57
C MET A 1 14.37 -12.26 10.19
N TYR A 2 14.47 -11.36 11.17
CA TYR A 2 15.73 -11.11 11.89
C TYR A 2 15.91 -12.14 13.04
N PRO A 3 17.09 -12.79 13.18
CA PRO A 3 17.30 -13.86 14.17
C PRO A 3 17.52 -13.38 15.62
N GLY A 4 17.35 -12.09 15.93
CA GLY A 4 17.47 -11.61 17.31
C GLY A 4 18.89 -11.50 17.87
N THR A 5 19.93 -11.65 17.03
CA THR A 5 21.35 -11.73 17.43
C THR A 5 21.89 -10.56 18.26
N CYS A 6 21.20 -9.42 18.26
CA CYS A 6 21.56 -8.21 19.00
C CYS A 6 20.52 -7.79 20.03
N ARG A 7 19.46 -8.58 20.29
CA ARG A 7 18.43 -8.26 21.30
C ARG A 7 19.02 -8.02 22.69
N HIS A 8 20.01 -8.84 23.05
CA HIS A 8 20.72 -8.80 24.32
C HIS A 8 22.20 -8.43 24.14
N ALA A 9 22.54 -7.74 23.05
CA ALA A 9 23.92 -7.30 22.86
C ALA A 9 24.30 -6.31 23.98
N PRO A 10 25.50 -6.44 24.56
CA PRO A 10 26.03 -5.46 25.50
C PRO A 10 26.06 -4.06 24.87
N ARG A 11 25.81 -3.01 25.67
CA ARG A 11 25.79 -1.62 25.19
C ARG A 11 27.15 -1.14 24.69
N ASP A 12 28.23 -1.73 25.20
CA ASP A 12 29.63 -1.48 24.85
C ASP A 12 30.13 -2.35 23.69
N ARG A 13 29.26 -3.18 23.08
CA ARG A 13 29.64 -4.01 21.94
C ARG A 13 30.13 -3.14 20.78
N VAL A 14 31.36 -3.37 20.37
CA VAL A 14 31.95 -2.74 19.18
C VAL A 14 31.48 -3.47 17.93
N PHE A 15 30.83 -2.73 17.02
CA PHE A 15 30.40 -3.26 15.72
C PHE A 15 31.36 -2.81 14.63
N ARG A 16 31.70 -3.73 13.70
CA ARG A 16 32.56 -3.43 12.55
C ARG A 16 31.95 -2.40 11.58
N ARG A 17 30.63 -2.22 11.63
CA ARG A 17 29.85 -1.23 10.88
C ARG A 17 28.74 -0.70 11.79
N PRO A 18 28.25 0.54 11.60
CA PRO A 18 27.13 1.06 12.39
C PRO A 18 25.93 0.11 12.32
N PRO A 19 25.38 -0.33 13.47
CA PRO A 19 24.25 -1.26 13.49
C PRO A 19 22.95 -0.54 13.07
N ALA A 20 22.00 -1.30 12.53
CA ALA A 20 20.65 -0.80 12.32
C ALA A 20 19.89 -0.75 13.67
N MET A 21 19.10 0.29 13.87
CA MET A 21 18.11 0.36 14.94
C MET A 21 16.87 -0.44 14.52
N ARG A 22 16.41 -1.34 15.40
CA ARG A 22 15.23 -2.18 15.18
C ARG A 22 14.23 -1.98 16.30
N LEU A 23 12.94 -2.10 15.97
CA LEU A 23 11.90 -2.23 16.97
C LEU A 23 11.82 -3.68 17.42
N LEU A 24 11.93 -3.91 18.73
CA LEU A 24 11.71 -5.21 19.33
C LEU A 24 10.24 -5.61 19.19
N VAL A 25 9.98 -6.81 18.66
CA VAL A 25 8.66 -7.43 18.65
C VAL A 25 8.67 -8.58 19.65
N PRO A 26 8.01 -8.43 20.82
CA PRO A 26 7.88 -9.50 21.81
C PRO A 26 7.16 -10.73 21.25
N GLU A 27 7.47 -11.90 21.78
CA GLU A 27 6.73 -13.13 21.46
C GLU A 27 5.23 -12.99 21.77
N GLY A 28 4.39 -13.66 20.98
CA GLY A 28 2.94 -13.57 21.11
C GLY A 28 2.32 -12.23 20.68
N THR A 29 3.10 -11.32 20.09
CA THR A 29 2.57 -10.06 19.55
C THR A 29 1.67 -10.33 18.34
N LYS A 30 0.37 -10.39 18.58
CA LYS A 30 -0.66 -10.42 17.54
C LYS A 30 -1.14 -9.01 17.24
N VAL A 31 -1.22 -8.67 15.96
CA VAL A 31 -1.77 -7.39 15.50
C VAL A 31 -2.99 -7.67 14.66
N ARG A 32 -4.08 -6.95 14.96
CA ARG A 32 -5.32 -6.98 14.18
C ARG A 32 -5.61 -5.61 13.62
N PHE A 33 -6.15 -5.57 12.41
CA PHE A 33 -6.74 -4.36 11.83
C PHE A 33 -7.82 -4.74 10.83
N THR A 34 -8.79 -3.83 10.66
CA THR A 34 -9.83 -3.93 9.63
C THR A 34 -9.46 -3.05 8.46
N ASP A 35 -9.37 -3.63 7.27
CA ASP A 35 -9.27 -2.90 6.02
C ASP A 35 -10.66 -2.66 5.43
N ALA A 36 -10.89 -1.45 4.92
CA ALA A 36 -12.20 -1.09 4.35
C ALA A 36 -12.56 -1.88 3.08
N VAL A 37 -11.58 -2.41 2.34
CA VAL A 37 -11.79 -3.19 1.11
C VAL A 37 -11.62 -4.69 1.38
N PHE A 38 -10.53 -5.06 2.06
CA PHE A 38 -10.12 -6.45 2.26
C PHE A 38 -10.56 -7.07 3.60
N GLY A 39 -11.22 -6.31 4.47
CA GLY A 39 -11.81 -6.81 5.71
C GLY A 39 -10.80 -7.06 6.82
N GLU A 40 -11.10 -8.02 7.68
CA GLU A 40 -10.30 -8.31 8.88
C GLU A 40 -8.96 -8.98 8.55
N HIS A 41 -7.89 -8.46 9.14
CA HIS A 41 -6.57 -9.05 9.10
C HIS A 41 -6.03 -9.31 10.51
N GLU A 42 -5.47 -10.49 10.73
CA GLU A 42 -4.65 -10.82 11.89
C GLU A 42 -3.26 -11.25 11.42
N THR A 43 -2.23 -10.77 12.10
CA THR A 43 -0.83 -11.17 11.86
C THR A 43 -0.19 -11.47 13.20
N ASP A 44 0.45 -12.63 13.32
CA ASP A 44 1.42 -12.88 14.39
C ASP A 44 2.72 -12.17 14.01
N LEU A 45 2.86 -10.94 14.51
CA LEU A 45 3.96 -10.09 14.12
C LEU A 45 5.31 -10.66 14.58
N ALA A 46 5.32 -11.42 15.67
CA ALA A 46 6.55 -12.01 16.18
C ALA A 46 7.05 -13.12 15.25
N THR A 47 6.16 -14.02 14.82
CA THR A 47 6.52 -15.21 14.03
C THR A 47 6.49 -15.01 12.52
N GLU A 48 5.81 -13.97 12.02
CA GLU A 48 5.76 -13.65 10.59
C GLU A 48 6.78 -12.56 10.18
N ILE A 49 7.06 -11.59 11.07
CA ILE A 49 7.92 -10.44 10.76
C ILE A 49 9.18 -10.39 11.65
N GLY A 50 8.99 -10.50 12.96
CA GLY A 50 10.03 -10.30 13.97
C GLY A 50 10.52 -8.85 14.06
N ASP A 51 11.68 -8.63 14.69
CA ASP A 51 12.21 -7.28 14.88
C ASP A 51 12.55 -6.60 13.54
N PHE A 52 11.88 -5.50 13.26
CA PHE A 52 12.02 -4.78 12.00
C PHE A 52 12.80 -3.48 12.17
N VAL A 53 13.48 -3.06 11.09
CA VAL A 53 14.35 -1.88 11.08
C VAL A 53 13.53 -0.60 11.19
N LEU A 54 13.95 0.31 12.07
CA LEU A 54 13.48 1.69 12.17
C LEU A 54 14.48 2.67 11.55
N ARG A 55 15.78 2.40 11.69
CA ARG A 55 16.86 3.20 11.09
C ARG A 55 17.98 2.27 10.64
N ARG A 56 18.43 2.40 9.41
CA ARG A 56 19.52 1.61 8.86
C ARG A 56 20.87 2.09 9.44
N GLY A 57 21.91 1.27 9.29
CA GLY A 57 23.27 1.63 9.73
C GLY A 57 23.85 2.85 9.02
N ASP A 58 23.39 3.14 7.79
CA ASP A 58 23.76 4.36 7.07
C ASP A 58 22.98 5.62 7.52
N GLY A 59 22.16 5.51 8.57
CA GLY A 59 21.44 6.62 9.17
C GLY A 59 20.08 6.92 8.55
N VAL A 60 19.71 6.28 7.43
CA VAL A 60 18.41 6.49 6.78
C VAL A 60 17.29 5.81 7.57
N PHE A 61 16.20 6.55 7.83
CA PHE A 61 15.02 6.00 8.45
C PHE A 61 14.29 5.03 7.52
N ALA A 62 13.84 3.92 8.08
CA ALA A 62 13.06 2.94 7.34
C ALA A 62 11.65 3.47 7.08
N TYR A 63 11.07 3.05 5.95
CA TYR A 63 9.71 3.38 5.54
C TYR A 63 8.68 3.24 6.67
N GLN A 64 8.79 2.17 7.46
CA GLN A 64 7.84 1.89 8.55
C GLN A 64 7.82 3.00 9.61
N LEU A 65 8.98 3.57 9.96
CA LEU A 65 9.05 4.67 10.92
C LEU A 65 8.62 5.99 10.31
N ALA A 66 9.16 6.31 9.12
CA ALA A 66 8.90 7.59 8.47
C ALA A 66 7.40 7.82 8.26
N VAL A 67 6.70 6.85 7.65
CA VAL A 67 5.26 6.97 7.37
C VAL A 67 4.43 7.09 8.64
N VAL A 68 4.68 6.26 9.66
CA VAL A 68 3.87 6.31 10.89
C VAL A 68 4.04 7.65 11.60
N VAL A 69 5.27 8.16 11.68
CA VAL A 69 5.52 9.46 12.34
C VAL A 69 4.86 10.59 11.56
N ASP A 70 4.97 10.60 10.23
CA ASP A 70 4.37 11.64 9.39
C ASP A 70 2.83 11.59 9.41
N ASP A 71 2.23 10.40 9.31
CA ASP A 71 0.78 10.20 9.36
C ASP A 71 0.20 10.70 10.70
N LEU A 72 0.88 10.37 11.81
CA LEU A 72 0.48 10.81 13.15
C LEU A 72 0.64 12.33 13.32
N ALA A 73 1.76 12.88 12.86
CA ALA A 73 2.04 14.32 12.96
C ALA A 73 1.07 15.17 12.12
N GLN A 74 0.63 14.64 10.97
CA GLN A 74 -0.32 15.31 10.07
C GLN A 74 -1.78 15.05 10.44
N GLY A 75 -2.06 14.19 11.42
CA GLY A 75 -3.43 13.85 11.83
C GLY A 75 -4.21 13.08 10.77
N ILE A 76 -3.53 12.22 10.00
CA ILE A 76 -4.17 11.36 8.99
C ILE A 76 -5.17 10.43 9.69
N THR A 77 -6.41 10.43 9.20
CA THR A 77 -7.51 9.64 9.79
C THR A 77 -7.74 8.32 9.06
N GLN A 78 -7.47 8.27 7.75
CA GLN A 78 -7.55 7.07 6.92
C GLN A 78 -6.39 7.05 5.91
N VAL A 79 -5.66 5.93 5.87
CA VAL A 79 -4.60 5.69 4.88
C VAL A 79 -5.18 4.90 3.71
N VAL A 80 -5.09 5.47 2.51
CA VAL A 80 -5.48 4.82 1.26
C VAL A 80 -4.25 4.57 0.40
N ARG A 81 -3.98 3.31 0.06
CA ARG A 81 -2.79 2.91 -0.72
C ARG A 81 -2.99 1.58 -1.45
N GLY A 82 -2.06 1.17 -2.31
CA GLY A 82 -2.15 -0.11 -3.04
C GLY A 82 -2.07 -1.34 -2.13
N ALA A 83 -2.79 -2.40 -2.47
CA ALA A 83 -2.85 -3.66 -1.72
C ALA A 83 -1.51 -4.41 -1.62
N ASP A 84 -0.50 -4.05 -2.41
CA ASP A 84 0.86 -4.54 -2.24
C ASP A 84 1.47 -4.14 -0.87
N LEU A 85 0.95 -3.09 -0.24
CA LEU A 85 1.42 -2.60 1.06
C LEU A 85 0.62 -3.12 2.26
N ILE A 86 -0.38 -3.98 2.06
CA ILE A 86 -1.25 -4.46 3.14
C ILE A 86 -0.47 -5.20 4.25
N SER A 87 0.55 -5.96 3.87
CA SER A 87 1.47 -6.65 4.80
C SER A 87 2.37 -5.70 5.60
N SER A 88 2.44 -4.41 5.24
CA SER A 88 3.13 -3.41 6.05
C SER A 88 2.26 -2.88 7.19
N THR A 89 0.94 -2.98 7.06
CA THR A 89 -0.02 -2.36 7.99
C THR A 89 0.14 -2.90 9.42
N ALA A 90 0.33 -4.21 9.61
CA ALA A 90 0.54 -4.77 10.94
C ALA A 90 1.76 -4.17 11.68
N ARG A 91 2.87 -3.93 10.96
CA ARG A 91 4.05 -3.25 11.53
C ARG A 91 3.75 -1.81 11.94
N GLN A 92 2.99 -1.11 11.11
CA GLN A 92 2.65 0.31 11.31
C GLN A 92 1.65 0.49 12.45
N VAL A 93 0.64 -0.38 12.55
CA VAL A 93 -0.32 -0.43 13.67
C VAL A 93 0.42 -0.70 14.99
N PHE A 94 1.32 -1.69 15.00
CA PHE A 94 2.14 -1.97 16.18
C PHE A 94 3.04 -0.79 16.55
N LEU A 95 3.69 -0.16 15.58
CA LEU A 95 4.55 0.99 15.83
C LEU A 95 3.78 2.20 16.36
N ALA A 96 2.61 2.52 15.80
CA ALA A 96 1.76 3.61 16.30
C ALA A 96 1.38 3.38 17.77
N ALA A 97 1.00 2.15 18.14
CA ALA A 97 0.72 1.79 19.52
C ALA A 97 1.95 1.96 20.44
N ARG A 98 3.16 1.63 19.95
CA ARG A 98 4.42 1.86 20.69
C ARG A 98 4.79 3.33 20.84
N LEU A 99 4.27 4.20 19.98
CA LEU A 99 4.37 5.65 20.10
C LEU A 99 3.25 6.25 20.96
N GLY A 100 2.38 5.42 21.55
CA GLY A 100 1.27 5.88 22.40
C GLY A 100 0.11 6.47 21.59
N ALA A 101 0.02 6.19 20.30
CA ALA A 101 -1.00 6.72 19.40
C ALA A 101 -1.91 5.63 18.83
N LYS A 102 -3.12 6.02 18.42
CA LYS A 102 -4.02 5.18 17.65
C LYS A 102 -3.62 5.27 16.17
N ALA A 103 -3.50 4.13 15.49
CA ALA A 103 -3.29 4.10 14.05
C ALA A 103 -4.54 4.64 13.30
N PRO A 104 -4.37 5.22 12.10
CA PRO A 104 -5.50 5.55 11.22
C PRO A 104 -6.27 4.29 10.82
N SER A 105 -7.47 4.46 10.24
CA SER A 105 -8.11 3.37 9.50
C SER A 105 -7.37 3.13 8.17
N PHE A 106 -7.57 1.96 7.57
CA PHE A 106 -6.90 1.58 6.33
C PHE A 106 -7.91 1.19 5.26
N ALA A 107 -7.61 1.55 4.02
CA ALA A 107 -8.26 1.01 2.83
C ALA A 107 -7.18 0.71 1.80
N HIS A 108 -7.12 -0.52 1.31
CA HIS A 108 -6.16 -0.88 0.28
C HIS A 108 -6.87 -0.97 -1.09
N ALA A 109 -6.37 -0.24 -2.08
CA ALA A 109 -6.86 -0.31 -3.44
C ALA A 109 -6.33 -1.59 -4.12
N PRO A 110 -7.18 -2.35 -4.83
CA PRO A 110 -6.74 -3.51 -5.60
C PRO A 110 -5.69 -3.14 -6.65
N LEU A 111 -4.82 -4.09 -6.98
CA LEU A 111 -3.78 -3.88 -7.97
C LEU A 111 -4.31 -4.14 -9.38
N LEU A 112 -3.90 -3.29 -10.32
CA LEU A 112 -4.06 -3.57 -11.74
C LEU A 112 -3.03 -4.62 -12.17
N VAL A 113 -3.50 -5.69 -12.81
CA VAL A 113 -2.69 -6.82 -13.30
C VAL A 113 -2.93 -7.02 -14.79
N GLY A 114 -1.96 -7.60 -15.49
CA GLY A 114 -2.11 -7.96 -16.90
C GLY A 114 -3.09 -9.12 -17.09
N SER A 115 -3.38 -9.43 -18.36
CA SER A 115 -4.33 -10.47 -18.79
C SER A 115 -3.94 -11.92 -18.42
N GLY A 116 -2.80 -12.13 -17.77
CA GLY A 116 -2.39 -13.42 -17.19
C GLY A 116 -2.22 -13.37 -15.66
N GLY A 117 -2.74 -12.33 -14.99
CA GLY A 117 -2.61 -12.13 -13.55
C GLY A 117 -1.23 -11.64 -13.09
N GLU A 118 -0.29 -11.41 -14.02
CA GLU A 118 1.01 -10.85 -13.69
C GLU A 118 0.88 -9.39 -13.24
N LYS A 119 1.64 -9.01 -12.20
CA LYS A 119 1.74 -7.60 -11.80
C LYS A 119 2.22 -6.78 -12.99
N LEU A 120 1.53 -5.68 -13.30
CA LEU A 120 1.98 -4.65 -14.23
C LEU A 120 3.26 -4.01 -13.68
N ALA A 121 4.41 -4.65 -13.87
CA ALA A 121 5.68 -4.11 -13.46
C ALA A 121 5.99 -2.85 -14.28
N LYS A 122 6.68 -1.87 -13.70
CA LYS A 122 7.15 -0.64 -14.39
C LYS A 122 7.89 -0.88 -15.73
N ARG A 123 8.30 -2.12 -16.04
CA ARG A 123 8.98 -2.52 -17.27
C ARG A 123 8.09 -3.29 -18.26
N ALA A 124 6.88 -3.67 -17.85
CA ALA A 124 5.93 -4.39 -18.69
C ALA A 124 4.56 -3.70 -18.61
N ARG A 125 4.20 -2.99 -19.69
CA ARG A 125 2.81 -2.84 -20.12
C ARG A 125 1.87 -2.00 -19.23
N GLY A 126 2.40 -1.15 -18.36
CA GLY A 126 1.62 -0.07 -17.72
C GLY A 126 2.04 1.27 -18.30
N ILE A 127 1.14 1.95 -19.01
CA ILE A 127 1.44 3.26 -19.62
C ILE A 127 1.35 4.34 -18.53
N PRO A 128 2.43 5.10 -18.27
CA PRO A 128 2.38 6.25 -17.38
C PRO A 128 1.26 7.23 -17.76
N VAL A 129 0.63 7.88 -16.78
CA VAL A 129 -0.42 8.90 -17.03
C VAL A 129 0.05 9.99 -18.02
N ARG A 130 1.34 10.35 -17.99
CA ARG A 130 1.94 11.32 -18.93
C ARG A 130 1.92 10.84 -20.39
N ASP A 131 2.07 9.54 -20.61
CA ASP A 131 2.12 8.94 -21.93
C ASP A 131 0.69 8.77 -22.49
N HIS A 132 -0.31 8.51 -21.61
CA HIS A 132 -1.72 8.63 -22.00
C HIS A 132 -2.08 10.06 -22.44
N ARG A 133 -1.53 11.07 -21.74
CA ARG A 133 -1.74 12.47 -22.10
C ARG A 133 -1.09 12.83 -23.44
N SER A 134 0.12 12.33 -23.74
CA SER A 134 0.84 12.67 -24.97
C SER A 134 0.15 12.16 -26.24
N VAL A 135 -0.62 11.09 -26.14
CA VAL A 135 -1.43 10.56 -27.26
C VAL A 135 -2.89 11.06 -27.24
N GLY A 136 -3.21 12.03 -26.39
CA GLY A 136 -4.51 12.71 -26.40
C GLY A 136 -5.67 11.92 -25.77
N ILE A 137 -5.40 10.96 -24.86
CA ILE A 137 -6.50 10.34 -24.11
C ILE A 137 -7.21 11.39 -23.25
N ASP A 138 -8.53 11.45 -23.43
CA ASP A 138 -9.44 12.21 -22.58
C ASP A 138 -9.33 11.72 -21.11
N PRO A 139 -8.90 12.59 -20.16
CA PRO A 139 -8.77 12.20 -18.76
C PRO A 139 -10.09 11.71 -18.16
N ARG A 140 -11.25 12.18 -18.65
CA ARG A 140 -12.55 11.72 -18.17
C ARG A 140 -12.85 10.29 -18.57
N ARG A 141 -12.35 9.85 -19.75
CA ARG A 141 -12.42 8.44 -20.16
C ARG A 141 -11.52 7.57 -19.30
N LEU A 142 -10.34 8.04 -18.92
CA LEU A 142 -9.44 7.31 -18.01
C LEU A 142 -10.06 7.15 -16.62
N VAL A 143 -10.63 8.22 -16.06
CA VAL A 143 -11.34 8.17 -14.76
C VAL A 143 -12.52 7.20 -14.83
N ALA A 144 -13.35 7.27 -15.88
CA ALA A 144 -14.46 6.34 -16.05
C ALA A 144 -14.01 4.87 -16.14
N ARG A 145 -12.93 4.59 -16.88
CA ARG A 145 -12.34 3.25 -16.97
C ARG A 145 -11.89 2.74 -15.60
N LEU A 146 -11.16 3.54 -14.83
CA LEU A 146 -10.69 3.19 -13.49
C LEU A 146 -11.86 3.03 -12.51
N ALA A 147 -12.88 3.89 -12.58
CA ALA A 147 -14.06 3.81 -11.74
C ALA A 147 -14.85 2.53 -11.98
N ARG A 148 -15.09 2.16 -13.24
CA ARG A 148 -15.76 0.89 -13.60
C ARG A 148 -14.92 -0.31 -13.17
N ALA A 149 -13.62 -0.29 -13.43
CA ALA A 149 -12.68 -1.32 -12.99
C ALA A 149 -12.72 -1.54 -11.47
N LEU A 150 -12.90 -0.46 -10.69
CA LEU A 150 -13.06 -0.52 -9.24
C LEU A 150 -14.48 -0.88 -8.80
N GLY A 151 -15.49 -0.94 -9.67
CA GLY A 151 -16.90 -1.14 -9.30
C GLY A 151 -17.65 0.13 -8.86
N LEU A 152 -17.05 1.30 -9.03
CA LEU A 152 -17.56 2.62 -8.62
C LEU A 152 -18.41 3.32 -9.68
N ALA A 153 -18.46 2.79 -10.90
CA ALA A 153 -19.26 3.29 -12.01
C ALA A 153 -19.95 2.14 -12.74
N ASP A 154 -21.07 2.45 -13.38
CA ASP A 154 -21.92 1.49 -14.06
C ASP A 154 -21.51 1.36 -15.55
N ASP A 155 -21.98 0.29 -16.20
CA ASP A 155 -21.76 0.10 -17.63
C ASP A 155 -22.46 1.21 -18.43
N GLY A 156 -21.75 1.78 -19.41
CA GLY A 156 -22.21 2.92 -20.22
C GLY A 156 -21.74 4.29 -19.73
N GLU A 157 -21.23 4.42 -18.51
CA GLU A 157 -20.60 5.67 -18.06
C GLU A 157 -19.21 5.83 -18.71
N GLU A 158 -19.13 6.50 -19.86
CA GLU A 158 -17.90 6.58 -20.65
C GLU A 158 -16.95 7.73 -20.27
N ARG A 159 -17.48 8.78 -19.62
CA ARG A 159 -16.72 9.98 -19.26
C ARG A 159 -17.15 10.47 -17.88
N LEU A 160 -16.23 10.43 -16.93
CA LEU A 160 -16.48 10.87 -15.56
C LEU A 160 -15.36 11.79 -15.07
N ALA A 161 -15.70 12.75 -14.24
CA ALA A 161 -14.76 13.47 -13.40
C ALA A 161 -14.73 12.83 -12.00
N PRO A 162 -13.66 12.97 -11.22
CA PRO A 162 -13.63 12.48 -9.84
C PRO A 162 -14.77 13.03 -8.99
N SER A 163 -15.21 14.28 -9.25
CA SER A 163 -16.36 14.91 -8.58
C SER A 163 -17.67 14.14 -8.78
N ASP A 164 -17.84 13.48 -9.94
CA ASP A 164 -19.05 12.72 -10.28
C ASP A 164 -19.18 11.43 -9.42
N LEU A 165 -18.09 11.02 -8.76
CA LEU A 165 -18.03 9.82 -7.93
C LEU A 165 -18.19 10.10 -6.44
N VAL A 166 -17.93 11.33 -5.99
CA VAL A 166 -17.85 11.69 -4.55
C VAL A 166 -19.13 11.30 -3.80
N ALA A 167 -20.29 11.67 -4.34
CA ALA A 167 -21.58 11.45 -3.68
C ALA A 167 -22.00 9.97 -3.56
N ARG A 168 -21.38 9.08 -4.34
CA ARG A 168 -21.73 7.65 -4.40
C ARG A 168 -20.56 6.72 -4.09
N PHE A 169 -19.44 7.28 -3.63
CA PHE A 169 -18.26 6.51 -3.29
C PHE A 169 -18.54 5.64 -2.06
N SER A 170 -18.21 4.35 -2.15
CA SER A 170 -18.22 3.44 -1.00
C SER A 170 -17.13 2.40 -1.19
N TRP A 171 -16.42 2.09 -0.09
CA TRP A 171 -15.47 0.99 -0.06
C TRP A 171 -16.11 -0.38 -0.31
N ASP A 172 -17.40 -0.53 0.02
CA ASP A 172 -18.15 -1.78 -0.22
C ASP A 172 -18.30 -2.11 -1.70
N ARG A 173 -18.26 -1.08 -2.56
CA ARG A 173 -18.31 -1.25 -4.02
C ARG A 173 -16.96 -1.59 -4.62
N VAL A 174 -15.86 -1.37 -3.89
CA VAL A 174 -14.52 -1.54 -4.41
C VAL A 174 -14.20 -3.02 -4.60
N ALA A 175 -13.72 -3.40 -5.78
CA ALA A 175 -13.30 -4.76 -6.08
C ALA A 175 -12.29 -5.30 -5.05
N LYS A 176 -12.54 -6.53 -4.55
CA LYS A 176 -11.78 -7.18 -3.46
C LYS A 176 -10.63 -8.07 -3.94
N GLY A 177 -10.16 -7.88 -5.17
CA GLY A 177 -9.13 -8.70 -5.79
C GLY A 177 -8.38 -7.95 -6.88
N PRO A 178 -7.30 -8.53 -7.43
CA PRO A 178 -6.60 -7.96 -8.57
C PRO A 178 -7.57 -7.66 -9.72
N ILE A 179 -7.38 -6.53 -10.38
CA ILE A 179 -8.18 -6.14 -11.53
C ILE A 179 -7.36 -6.37 -12.78
N GLU A 180 -7.81 -7.31 -13.60
CA GLU A 180 -7.23 -7.52 -14.92
C GLU A 180 -7.53 -6.33 -15.82
N VAL A 181 -6.49 -5.71 -16.36
CA VAL A 181 -6.63 -4.65 -17.34
C VAL A 181 -6.64 -5.25 -18.74
N ASP A 182 -7.64 -4.85 -19.52
CA ASP A 182 -7.74 -5.25 -20.92
C ASP A 182 -6.54 -4.70 -21.72
N PRO A 183 -5.95 -5.48 -22.64
CA PRO A 183 -4.87 -5.00 -23.51
C PRO A 183 -5.16 -3.72 -24.29
N SER A 184 -6.43 -3.38 -24.56
CA SER A 184 -6.89 -2.11 -25.13
C SER A 184 -6.67 -0.89 -24.23
N TRP A 185 -6.36 -1.11 -22.95
CA TRP A 185 -5.86 -0.05 -22.08
C TRP A 185 -4.41 0.33 -22.46
N ASN A 186 -3.69 -0.57 -23.15
CA ASN A 186 -2.41 -0.27 -23.77
C ASN A 186 -2.63 0.31 -25.18
N LEU A 187 -2.15 1.53 -25.37
CA LEU A 187 -2.28 2.36 -26.57
C LEU A 187 -1.63 1.82 -27.86
N THR A 188 -1.20 0.57 -27.91
CA THR A 188 -0.65 -0.01 -29.15
C THR A 188 -1.71 -0.65 -30.05
N SER A 189 -2.96 -0.84 -29.60
CA SER A 189 -3.98 -1.55 -30.36
C SER A 189 -5.07 -0.67 -30.99
N SER A 190 -4.94 0.66 -30.96
CA SER A 190 -5.91 1.60 -31.58
C SER A 190 -5.30 2.52 -32.64
N LEU A 191 -4.10 2.20 -33.15
CA LEU A 191 -3.49 2.87 -34.31
C LEU A 191 -3.50 1.95 -35.56
N GLY A 192 -4.57 1.19 -35.74
CA GLY A 192 -4.87 0.44 -36.97
C GLY A 192 -6.23 0.83 -37.50
#